data_AF-A0A8J3C5F3-F1
#
_entry.id   AF-A0A8J3C5F3-F1
#
_cell.length_a   1.000
_cell.length_b   1.000
_cell.length_c   1.000
_cell.angle_alpha   90.00
_cell.angle_beta   90.00
_cell.angle_gamma   90.00
#
_symmetry.space_group_name_H-M   'P 1'
#
loop_
_entity.id
_entity.type
_entity.pdbx_description
1 polymer ?
#
loop_
_entity_poly.entity_id
_entity_poly.type
_entity_poly.pdbx_seq_one_letter_code
_entity_poly.pdbx_strand_id
1 'polypeptide(L)'
;MKGSSEKLDRFPCASCGLCCKNITGIVELVEFDAGNGVCKFLDLETKKCQIYSVRPKQCQTFPFWEGVKTFSKEQKEAFCQSCPGITQKTKETKVC
;
A
#
# COMPACT_ATOMS: atom_id res chain seq x y z
N MET A 1 -34.26 10.24 -14.72
CA MET A 1 -32.98 9.77 -15.27
C MET A 1 -32.20 9.11 -14.14
N LYS A 2 -32.15 7.77 -14.11
CA LYS A 2 -31.46 7.00 -13.07
C LYS A 2 -29.99 6.92 -13.48
N GLY A 3 -29.17 7.85 -12.96
CA GLY A 3 -27.72 7.81 -13.10
C GLY A 3 -27.16 6.73 -12.19
N SER A 4 -26.83 5.58 -12.80
CA SER A 4 -26.03 4.54 -12.18
C SER A 4 -24.74 5.17 -11.65
N SER A 5 -24.52 5.09 -10.34
CA SER A 5 -23.25 5.43 -9.72
C SER A 5 -22.86 4.22 -8.88
N GLU A 6 -22.38 3.20 -9.59
CA GLU A 6 -21.74 2.03 -9.00
C GLU A 6 -20.49 2.55 -8.29
N LYS A 7 -20.62 2.67 -6.96
CA LYS A 7 -19.50 2.95 -6.07
C LYS A 7 -18.53 1.79 -6.20
N LEU A 8 -17.52 1.92 -7.07
CA LEU A 8 -16.34 1.07 -6.99
C LEU A 8 -15.73 1.31 -5.61
N ASP A 9 -15.75 0.28 -4.76
CA ASP A 9 -15.08 0.17 -3.47
C ASP A 9 -13.55 0.27 -3.61
N ARG A 10 -13.06 1.40 -4.12
CA ARG A 10 -11.64 1.71 -4.15
C ARG A 10 -11.21 1.97 -2.72
N PHE A 11 -10.29 1.16 -2.22
CA PHE A 11 -9.67 1.33 -0.91
C PHE A 11 -9.43 2.83 -0.59
N PRO A 12 -10.07 3.40 0.45
CA PRO A 12 -9.92 4.80 0.80
C PRO A 12 -8.56 5.05 1.45
N CYS A 13 -7.52 5.17 0.61
CA CYS A 13 -6.18 5.46 1.10
C CYS A 13 -6.15 6.84 1.77
N ALA A 14 -5.87 6.86 3.08
CA ALA A 14 -5.76 8.08 3.89
C ALA A 14 -4.52 8.93 3.60
N SER A 15 -3.73 8.59 2.56
CA SER A 15 -2.45 9.24 2.24
C SER A 15 -1.48 9.31 3.43
N CYS A 16 -1.54 8.34 4.34
CA CYS A 16 -0.80 8.33 5.61
C CYS A 16 0.70 7.99 5.48
N GLY A 17 1.18 7.70 4.27
CA GLY A 17 2.59 7.39 3.98
C GLY A 17 3.09 6.05 4.53
N LEU A 18 2.23 5.20 5.07
CA LEU A 18 2.67 3.93 5.65
C LEU A 18 3.26 2.95 4.63
N CYS A 19 2.75 2.96 3.39
CA CYS A 19 3.36 2.20 2.30
C CYS A 19 4.80 2.65 2.00
N CYS A 20 5.13 3.91 2.28
CA CYS A 20 6.49 4.43 2.11
C CYS A 20 7.42 3.99 3.25
N LYS A 21 6.90 3.48 4.37
CA LYS A 21 7.71 2.99 5.50
C LYS A 21 8.00 1.49 5.45
N ASN A 22 7.38 0.77 4.52
CA ASN A 22 7.41 -0.69 4.45
C ASN A 22 7.66 -1.13 3.00
N ILE A 23 8.74 -0.63 2.38
CA ILE A 23 9.09 -1.03 1.01
C ILE A 23 10.13 -2.16 0.94
N THR A 24 10.65 -2.60 2.09
CA THR A 24 11.61 -3.71 2.19
C THR A 24 11.09 -4.98 1.52
N GLY A 25 11.93 -5.59 0.67
CA GLY A 25 11.64 -6.87 0.03
C GLY A 25 10.74 -6.79 -1.20
N ILE A 26 10.39 -5.59 -1.67
CA ILE A 26 9.62 -5.39 -2.91
C ILE A 26 10.61 -5.03 -4.01
N VAL A 27 10.89 -5.99 -4.89
CA VAL A 27 11.89 -5.85 -5.95
C VAL A 27 11.61 -4.60 -6.81
N GLU A 28 10.35 -4.31 -7.10
CA GLU A 28 9.92 -3.18 -7.92
C GLU A 28 10.09 -1.80 -7.24
N LEU A 29 10.38 -1.77 -5.94
CA LEU A 29 10.57 -0.53 -5.18
C LEU A 29 12.01 -0.32 -4.69
N VAL A 30 12.96 -1.19 -5.08
CA VAL A 30 14.37 -1.10 -4.64
C VAL A 30 14.99 0.26 -4.96
N GLU A 31 14.72 0.84 -6.13
CA GLU A 31 15.26 2.17 -6.52
C GLU A 31 14.68 3.34 -5.69
N PHE A 32 13.61 3.09 -4.96
CA PHE A 32 12.95 4.05 -4.09
C PHE A 32 13.45 3.93 -2.64
N ASP A 33 14.17 2.86 -2.28
CA ASP A 33 14.69 2.64 -0.93
C ASP A 33 15.84 3.61 -0.59
N ALA A 34 15.74 4.24 0.57
CA ALA A 34 16.78 5.05 1.16
C ALA A 34 17.91 4.21 1.80
N GLY A 35 17.83 2.88 1.72
CA GLY A 35 18.78 1.91 2.26
C GLY A 35 18.40 1.36 3.63
N ASN A 36 17.19 1.67 4.10
CA ASN A 36 16.67 1.27 5.41
C ASN A 36 15.23 0.74 5.35
N GLY A 37 14.72 0.43 4.16
CA GLY A 37 13.35 -0.03 3.95
C GLY A 37 12.31 1.09 3.90
N VAL A 38 12.75 2.35 3.92
CA VAL A 38 11.91 3.55 3.82
C VAL A 38 12.12 4.21 2.46
N CYS A 39 11.02 4.58 1.82
CA CYS A 39 11.03 5.28 0.54
C CYS A 39 11.63 6.69 0.68
N LYS A 40 12.57 7.03 -0.19
CA LYS A 40 13.25 8.33 -0.24
C LYS A 40 12.31 9.53 -0.49
N PHE A 41 11.08 9.29 -0.96
CA PHE A 41 10.06 10.31 -1.15
C PHE A 41 9.09 10.44 0.04
N LEU A 42 9.37 9.80 1.17
CA LEU A 42 8.61 10.02 2.40
C LEU A 42 9.05 11.35 3.04
N ASP A 43 8.13 12.28 3.13
CA ASP A 43 8.31 13.49 3.92
C ASP A 43 8.21 13.12 5.42
N LEU A 44 9.29 13.33 6.18
CA LEU A 44 9.35 12.91 7.59
C LEU A 44 8.55 13.82 8.53
N GLU A 45 8.30 15.07 8.13
CA GLU A 45 7.53 16.04 8.92
C GLU A 45 6.04 15.78 8.77
N THR A 46 5.55 15.74 7.53
CA THR A 46 4.14 15.55 7.20
C THR A 46 3.72 14.09 7.19
N LYS A 47 4.68 13.16 7.13
CA LYS A 47 4.49 11.70 6.98
C LYS A 47 3.78 11.32 5.67
N LYS A 48 3.83 12.18 4.65
CA LYS A 48 3.17 11.96 3.35
C LYS A 48 4.20 11.64 2.26
N CYS A 49 3.73 10.98 1.21
CA CYS A 49 4.55 10.75 0.02
C CYS A 49 4.61 12.04 -0.82
N GLN A 50 5.80 12.52 -1.13
CA GLN A 50 5.99 13.74 -1.91
C GLN A 50 5.55 13.59 -3.37
N ILE A 51 5.55 12.36 -3.90
CA ILE A 51 5.12 12.04 -5.26
C ILE A 51 3.75 11.34 -5.31
N TYR A 52 2.86 11.60 -4.34
CA TYR A 52 1.62 10.85 -4.15
C TYR A 52 0.73 10.76 -5.41
N SER A 53 0.67 11.82 -6.21
CA SER A 53 -0.12 11.91 -7.43
C SER A 53 0.44 11.08 -8.60
N VAL A 54 1.75 10.84 -8.61
CA VAL A 54 2.47 10.14 -9.69
C VAL A 54 3.15 8.86 -9.19
N ARG A 55 2.63 8.28 -8.11
CA ARG A 55 3.16 7.07 -7.49
C ARG A 55 3.31 5.95 -8.53
N PRO A 56 4.39 5.13 -8.45
CA PRO A 56 4.54 3.97 -9.31
C PRO A 56 3.39 2.98 -9.11
N LYS A 57 3.15 2.13 -10.11
CA LYS A 57 2.04 1.16 -10.11
C LYS A 57 1.99 0.33 -8.82
N GLN A 58 3.15 -0.13 -8.34
CA GLN A 58 3.27 -0.88 -7.09
C GLN A 58 2.69 -0.07 -5.91
N CYS A 59 3.07 1.20 -5.74
CA CYS A 59 2.53 2.04 -4.67
C CYS A 59 1.02 2.34 -4.79
N GLN A 60 0.45 2.25 -5.99
CA GLN A 60 -1.00 2.41 -6.22
C GLN A 60 -1.79 1.14 -5.90
N THR A 61 -1.17 -0.03 -6.02
CA THR A 61 -1.80 -1.33 -5.73
C THR A 61 -1.63 -1.75 -4.29
N PHE A 62 -0.83 -1.04 -3.48
CA PHE A 62 -0.75 -1.26 -2.04
C PHE A 62 -2.15 -1.17 -1.40
N PRO A 63 -2.51 -2.09 -0.49
CA PRO A 63 -1.71 -3.18 0.09
C PRO A 63 -1.75 -4.52 -0.70
N PHE A 64 -2.41 -4.57 -1.85
CA PHE A 64 -2.69 -5.78 -2.62
C PHE A 64 -1.54 -6.17 -3.58
N TRP A 65 -0.30 -6.14 -3.11
CA TRP A 65 0.84 -6.52 -3.95
C TRP A 65 0.83 -8.03 -4.23
N GLU A 66 1.13 -8.41 -5.47
CA GLU A 66 1.31 -9.83 -5.83
C GLU A 66 2.42 -10.49 -5.01
N GLY A 67 3.49 -9.75 -4.69
CA GLY A 67 4.58 -10.22 -3.82
C GLY A 67 4.14 -10.53 -2.38
N VAL A 68 3.03 -9.97 -1.88
CA VAL A 68 2.49 -10.35 -0.56
C VAL A 68 2.02 -11.80 -0.54
N LYS A 69 1.70 -12.41 -1.70
CA LYS A 69 1.34 -13.84 -1.77
C LYS A 69 2.46 -14.75 -1.30
N THR A 70 3.72 -14.36 -1.52
CA THR A 70 4.91 -15.16 -1.14
C THR A 70 5.36 -14.94 0.29
N PHE A 71 4.75 -14.00 1.02
CA PHE A 71 5.04 -13.77 2.44
C PHE A 71 4.65 -14.98 3.29
N SER A 72 5.44 -15.25 4.34
CA SER A 72 5.09 -16.19 5.40
C SER A 72 3.81 -15.75 6.12
N LYS A 73 3.24 -16.63 6.95
CA LYS A 73 2.04 -16.31 7.72
C LYS A 73 2.27 -15.10 8.63
N GLU A 74 3.40 -15.07 9.32
CA GLU A 74 3.79 -13.97 10.22
C GLU A 74 4.01 -12.67 9.46
N GLN A 75 4.65 -12.72 8.30
CA GLN A 75 4.87 -11.56 7.44
C GLN A 75 3.55 -10.99 6.92
N LYS A 76 2.60 -11.86 6.54
CA LYS A 76 1.24 -11.44 6.17
C LYS A 76 0.55 -10.78 7.35
N GLU A 77 0.50 -11.42 8.52
CA GLU A 77 -0.15 -10.87 9.71
C GLU A 77 0.41 -9.48 10.08
N ALA A 78 1.73 -9.33 10.14
CA ALA A 78 2.39 -8.05 10.41
C ALA A 78 2.05 -6.99 9.34
N PHE A 79 2.06 -7.38 8.06
CA PHE A 79 1.70 -6.50 6.95
C PHE A 79 0.23 -6.06 7.04
N CYS A 80 -0.69 -6.98 7.34
CA CYS A 80 -2.11 -6.70 7.50
C CYS A 80 -2.41 -5.72 8.65
N GLN A 81 -1.64 -5.78 9.72
CA GLN A 81 -1.75 -4.86 10.85
C GLN A 81 -1.16 -3.48 10.55
N SER A 82 -0.30 -3.37 9.53
CA SER A 82 0.33 -2.09 9.20
C SER A 82 -0.71 -1.10 8.66
N CYS A 83 -1.40 -1.42 7.58
CA CYS A 83 -2.29 -0.46 6.92
C CYS A 83 -3.74 -0.61 7.40
N PRO A 84 -4.39 0.46 7.92
CA PRO A 84 -5.81 0.45 8.28
C PRO A 84 -6.75 0.06 7.13
N GLY A 85 -6.24 0.11 5.89
CA GLY A 85 -6.93 -0.30 4.69
C GLY A 85 -7.09 -1.78 4.46
N ILE A 86 -6.26 -2.58 5.11
CA ILE A 86 -6.18 -4.01 4.90
C ILE A 86 -7.29 -4.76 5.63
N THR A 87 -7.82 -4.19 6.73
CA THR A 87 -8.80 -4.86 7.59
C THR A 87 -10.23 -4.85 7.03
N GLN A 88 -10.46 -4.24 5.86
CA GLN A 88 -11.75 -4.32 5.19
C GLN A 88 -11.80 -5.66 4.46
N LYS A 89 -12.52 -6.64 5.04
CA LYS A 89 -12.92 -7.88 4.37
C LYS A 89 -13.77 -7.54 3.14
N THR A 90 -13.14 -7.13 2.05
CA THR A 90 -13.78 -7.03 0.75
C THR A 90 -13.94 -8.46 0.25
N LYS A 91 -15.10 -8.77 -0.35
CA LYS A 91 -15.49 -10.14 -0.72
C LYS A 91 -14.57 -10.78 -1.78
N GLU A 92 -13.51 -10.12 -2.23
CA GLU A 92 -12.77 -10.50 -3.42
C GLU A 92 -11.23 -10.43 -3.33
N THR A 93 -10.63 -10.08 -2.19
CA THR A 93 -9.15 -10.10 -2.06
C THR A 93 -8.71 -10.80 -0.79
N LYS A 94 -8.43 -12.09 -0.93
CA LYS A 94 -7.84 -12.98 0.09
C LYS A 94 -6.33 -12.70 0.26
N VAL A 95 -5.97 -11.44 0.45
CA VAL A 95 -4.58 -11.01 0.75
C VAL A 95 -4.35 -11.07 2.27
N CYS A 96 -5.39 -10.69 3.01
CA CYS A 96 -5.63 -10.83 4.44
C CYS A 96 -7.13 -11.19 4.60
#